data_AF-A0A497GW20-F1
#
_entry.id   AF-A0A497GW20-F1
#
_cell.length_a   1.000
_cell.length_b   1.000
_cell.length_c   1.000
_cell.angle_alpha   90.00
_cell.angle_beta   90.00
_cell.angle_gamma   90.00
#
_symmetry.space_group_name_H-M   'P 1'
#
loop_
_entity.id
_entity.type
_entity.pdbx_description
1 polymer ?
#
loop_
_entity_poly.entity_id
_entity_poly.type
_entity_poly.pdbx_seq_one_letter_code
_entity_poly.pdbx_strand_id
1 'polypeptide(L)' 'GRCYFIDVAQAVSVEHPRASEFLARDVRNVVKFFSKKGLRVKARNLYRYVRGEVGEDALREGS' A
#
# COMPACT_ATOMS: atom_id res chain seq x y z
N GLY A 1 -6.38 5.07 18.58
CA GLY A 1 -7.49 4.34 17.91
C GLY A 1 -6.93 3.09 17.25
N ARG A 2 -7.77 2.07 16.99
CA ARG A 2 -7.38 0.83 16.28
C ARG A 2 -7.91 0.85 14.84
N CYS A 3 -7.17 0.27 13.90
CA CYS A 3 -7.59 0.08 12.52
C CYS A 3 -8.07 -1.35 12.33
N TYR A 4 -9.17 -1.53 11.59
CA TYR A 4 -9.72 -2.84 11.26
C TYR A 4 -9.93 -2.91 9.75
N PHE A 5 -9.53 -4.02 9.14
CA PHE A 5 -9.90 -4.34 7.76
C PHE A 5 -11.27 -5.03 7.76
N ILE A 6 -12.15 -4.59 6.86
CA ILE A 6 -13.48 -5.16 6.66
C ILE A 6 -13.63 -5.60 5.20
N ASP A 7 -14.65 -6.41 4.92
CA ASP A 7 -14.92 -6.96 3.58
C ASP A 7 -13.74 -7.76 2.99
N VAL A 8 -13.26 -8.73 3.77
CA VAL A 8 -12.19 -9.64 3.35
C VAL A 8 -12.64 -10.66 2.31
N ALA A 9 -13.94 -10.73 2.00
CA ALA A 9 -14.50 -11.65 1.00
C ALA A 9 -13.97 -11.38 -0.41
N GLN A 10 -13.46 -10.16 -0.68
CA GLN A 10 -12.84 -9.78 -1.96
C GLN A 10 -11.32 -9.99 -1.99
N ALA A 11 -10.70 -10.54 -0.94
CA ALA A 11 -9.27 -10.83 -0.94
C ALA A 11 -8.93 -11.97 -1.90
N VAL A 12 -7.78 -11.88 -2.56
CA VAL A 12 -7.28 -12.90 -3.49
C VAL A 12 -5.94 -13.46 -3.01
N SER A 13 -5.64 -14.69 -3.44
CA SER A 13 -4.32 -15.30 -3.22
C SER A 13 -3.23 -14.56 -3.98
N VAL A 14 -1.99 -14.67 -3.52
CA VAL A 14 -0.83 -14.03 -4.16
C VAL A 14 -0.52 -14.62 -5.54
N GLU A 15 -0.94 -15.86 -5.81
CA GLU A 15 -0.83 -16.55 -7.10
C GLU A 15 -1.90 -16.09 -8.11
N HIS A 16 -2.90 -15.30 -7.70
CA HIS A 16 -3.92 -14.82 -8.62
C HIS A 16 -3.27 -13.94 -9.71
N PRO A 17 -3.60 -14.10 -11.00
CA PRO A 17 -2.95 -13.39 -12.11
C PRO A 17 -3.00 -11.86 -12.00
N ARG A 18 -3.96 -11.33 -11.23
CA ARG A 18 -4.15 -9.90 -10.97
C ARG A 18 -3.77 -9.44 -9.56
N ALA A 19 -3.15 -10.28 -8.73
CA ALA A 19 -2.80 -9.93 -7.35
C ALA A 19 -1.96 -8.64 -7.26
N SER A 20 -0.96 -8.50 -8.13
CA SER A 20 -0.11 -7.32 -8.21
C SER A 20 -0.88 -6.04 -8.58
N GLU A 21 -1.87 -6.15 -9.46
CA GLU A 21 -2.71 -5.02 -9.88
C GLU A 21 -3.62 -4.55 -8.74
N PHE A 22 -4.24 -5.50 -8.02
CA PHE A 22 -5.07 -5.20 -6.86
C PHE A 22 -4.26 -4.57 -5.73
N LEU A 23 -3.09 -5.13 -5.39
CA LEU A 23 -2.20 -4.54 -4.40
C LEU A 23 -1.76 -3.13 -4.79
N ALA A 24 -1.41 -2.90 -6.06
CA ALA A 24 -1.04 -1.57 -6.55
C ALA A 24 -2.20 -0.57 -6.45
N ARG A 25 -3.45 -1.02 -6.60
CA ARG A 25 -4.66 -0.20 -6.40
C ARG A 25 -4.87 0.14 -4.93
N ASP A 26 -4.73 -0.83 -4.03
CA ASP A 26 -4.90 -0.61 -2.59
C ASP A 26 -3.85 0.36 -2.05
N VAL A 27 -2.58 0.18 -2.44
CA VAL A 27 -1.49 1.11 -2.09
C VAL A 27 -1.81 2.53 -2.56
N ARG A 28 -2.30 2.70 -3.80
CA ARG A 28 -2.70 4.03 -4.30
C ARG A 28 -3.85 4.64 -3.50
N ASN A 29 -4.84 3.82 -3.12
CA ASN A 29 -5.98 4.29 -2.32
C ASN A 29 -5.53 4.74 -0.92
N VAL A 30 -4.67 3.96 -0.25
CA VAL A 30 -4.10 4.29 1.06
C VAL A 30 -3.30 5.59 0.99
N VAL A 31 -2.38 5.71 0.03
CA VAL A 31 -1.58 6.94 -0.16
C VAL A 31 -2.47 8.15 -0.42
N LYS A 32 -3.47 8.02 -1.30
CA LYS A 32 -4.41 9.11 -1.60
C LYS A 32 -5.23 9.55 -0.38
N PHE A 33 -5.57 8.62 0.52
CA PHE A 33 -6.29 8.94 1.74
C PHE A 33 -5.40 9.71 2.73
N PHE A 34 -4.18 9.22 2.97
CA PHE A 34 -3.27 9.84 3.95
C PHE A 34 -2.55 11.08 3.43
N SER A 35 -2.40 11.26 2.11
CA SER A 35 -1.83 12.50 1.54
C SER A 35 -2.68 13.72 1.88
N LYS A 36 -4.01 13.57 1.92
CA LYS A 36 -4.95 14.60 2.38
C LYS A 36 -4.78 14.97 3.86
N LYS A 37 -4.06 14.14 4.63
CA LYS A 37 -3.75 14.34 6.04
C LYS A 37 -2.30 14.79 6.27
N GLY A 38 -1.59 15.15 5.20
CA GLY A 38 -0.21 15.66 5.27
C GLY A 38 0.90 14.62 5.15
N LEU A 39 0.56 13.33 4.95
CA LEU A 39 1.57 12.27 4.79
C LEU A 39 2.15 12.29 3.37
N ARG A 40 3.47 12.46 3.26
CA ARG A 40 4.18 12.50 1.98
C ARG A 40 4.95 11.20 1.74
N VAL A 41 4.27 10.22 1.15
CA VAL A 41 4.85 8.92 0.76
C VAL A 41 4.53 8.63 -0.70
N LYS A 42 5.52 8.19 -1.47
CA LYS A 42 5.34 7.76 -2.86
C LYS A 42 4.71 6.36 -2.90
N ALA A 43 3.61 6.20 -3.63
CA ALA A 43 2.93 4.90 -3.78
C ALA A 43 3.86 3.78 -4.28
N ARG A 44 4.81 4.10 -5.17
CA ARG A 44 5.83 3.14 -5.63
C ARG A 44 6.69 2.61 -4.47
N ASN A 45 7.11 3.47 -3.55
CA ASN A 45 7.96 3.07 -2.44
C ASN A 45 7.18 2.22 -1.44
N LEU A 46 5.92 2.60 -1.14
CA LEU A 46 5.03 1.79 -0.30
C LEU A 46 4.74 0.42 -0.92
N TYR A 47 4.50 0.36 -2.23
CA TYR A 47 4.29 -0.91 -2.94
C TYR A 47 5.49 -1.84 -2.79
N ARG A 48 6.71 -1.34 -3.04
CA ARG A 48 7.95 -2.11 -2.89
C ARG A 48 8.19 -2.55 -1.45
N TYR A 49 7.89 -1.68 -0.48
CA TYR A 49 8.01 -2.00 0.95
C TYR A 49 7.09 -3.15 1.37
N VAL A 50 5.80 -3.11 0.98
CA VAL A 50 4.85 -4.19 1.29
C VAL A 50 5.25 -5.52 0.64
N ARG A 51 5.94 -5.48 -0.50
CA ARG A 51 6.49 -6.64 -1.18
C ARG A 51 7.82 -7.14 -0.59
N GLY A 52 8.38 -6.45 0.41
CA GLY A 52 9.66 -6.79 1.01
C GLY A 52 10.88 -6.49 0.14
N GLU A 53 10.73 -5.66 -0.90
CA GLU A 53 11.81 -5.34 -1.85
C GLU A 53 12.73 -4.22 -1.34
N VAL A 54 12.28 -3.44 -0.35
CA VAL A 54 13.02 -2.31 0.24
C VAL A 54 12.71 -2.22 1.74
N GLY A 55 13.64 -1.63 2.49
CA GLY A 55 13.43 -1.29 3.91
C GLY A 55 12.65 0.00 4.12
N GLU A 56 12.39 0.34 5.38
CA GLU A 56 11.65 1.55 5.79
C GLU A 56 12.28 2.85 5.30
N ASP A 57 13.59 2.87 5.06
CA ASP A 57 14.31 4.06 4.58
C ASP A 57 13.74 4.59 3.27
N ALA A 58 13.27 3.69 2.38
CA ALA A 58 12.62 4.07 1.13
C ALA A 58 11.30 4.85 1.35
N LEU A 59 10.68 4.76 2.52
CA LEU A 59 9.47 5.52 2.87
C LEU A 59 9.79 6.96 3.28
N ARG A 60 11.03 7.24 3.71
CA ARG A 60 11.48 8.55 4.19
C ARG A 60 11.80 9.52 3.05
N GLU A 61 12.22 9.00 1.89
CA GLU A 61 12.62 9.74 0.67
C GLU A 61 11.47 10.47 -0.09
N GLY A 62 10.29 10.58 0.53
CA GLY A 62 9.12 11.26 0.00
C GLY A 62 8.74 12.56 0.71
N SER A 63 9.45 12.91 1.80
CA SER A 63 9.17 14.05 2.69
C SER A 63 9.62 15.38 2.11
#